data_AF-A0A4Y9SBT5-F1
#
_entry.id   AF-A0A4Y9SBT5-F1
#
_cell.length_a   1.000
_cell.length_b   1.000
_cell.length_c   1.000
_cell.angle_alpha   90.00
_cell.angle_beta   90.00
_cell.angle_gamma   90.00
#
_symmetry.space_group_name_H-M   'P 1'
#
loop_
_entity.id
_entity.type
_entity.pdbx_description
1 polymer ?
#
loop_
_entity_poly.entity_id
_entity_poly.type
_entity_poly.pdbx_seq_one_letter_code
_entity_poly.pdbx_strand_id
1 'polypeptide(L)'
;MIYSRIVSCYDSPVTLAGRTINSVHAEYSFVAFRLDNDDIIGFAVEEVSVGRWFEVFPLCLHEPGGSYPFIWAELSAPFTVVSSELLWREEWLEPASDNAGFLGTGPGFTQHAAALGTAPAENGNIVKVLAGIKLIGLEGAQFVVCSSHNTPFKTDLAMDIVEVGNIVRFHTCV
;
A
#
# COMPACT_ATOMS: atom_id res chain seq x y z
N MET A 1 -21.08 4.56 -4.62
CA MET A 1 -20.97 3.09 -4.52
C MET A 1 -20.92 2.73 -3.05
N ILE A 2 -21.57 1.64 -2.61
CA ILE A 2 -21.57 1.21 -1.20
C ILE A 2 -20.55 0.07 -1.09
N TYR A 3 -19.48 0.27 -0.31
CA TYR A 3 -18.50 -0.78 -0.01
C TYR A 3 -19.06 -1.73 1.04
N SER A 4 -18.86 -3.04 0.88
CA SER A 4 -19.23 -4.02 1.90
C SER A 4 -18.32 -3.92 3.13
N ARG A 5 -17.06 -3.54 2.92
CA ARG A 5 -16.07 -3.26 3.97
C ARG A 5 -15.02 -2.26 3.50
N ILE A 6 -14.56 -1.41 4.41
CA ILE A 6 -13.36 -0.59 4.23
C ILE A 6 -12.31 -1.16 5.18
N VAL A 7 -11.16 -1.55 4.63
CA VAL A 7 -10.03 -2.12 5.39
C VAL A 7 -8.91 -1.10 5.37
N SER A 8 -8.65 -0.54 6.55
CA SER A 8 -7.56 0.39 6.82
C SER A 8 -6.86 -0.06 8.10
N CYS A 9 -5.54 -0.19 8.03
CA CYS A 9 -4.67 -0.33 9.20
C CYS A 9 -4.07 1.01 9.65
N TYR A 10 -4.27 2.06 8.86
CA TYR A 10 -3.59 3.34 9.03
C TYR A 10 -4.54 4.48 8.69
N ASP A 11 -4.98 5.17 9.73
CA ASP A 11 -6.05 6.16 9.61
C ASP A 11 -5.55 7.62 9.69
N SER A 12 -4.23 7.83 9.80
CA SER A 12 -3.68 9.16 10.09
C SER A 12 -2.58 9.59 9.12
N PRO A 13 -2.92 10.12 7.94
CA PRO A 13 -1.95 10.75 7.02
C PRO A 13 -1.10 11.87 7.66
N VAL A 14 -1.52 12.37 8.82
CA VAL A 14 -0.89 13.50 9.54
C VAL A 14 0.43 13.11 10.22
N THR A 15 0.70 11.82 10.48
CA THR A 15 1.84 11.38 11.30
C THR A 15 3.21 11.72 10.70
N LEU A 16 3.30 12.00 9.39
CA LEU A 16 4.58 12.27 8.71
C LEU A 16 4.79 13.71 8.26
N ALA A 17 3.75 14.56 8.25
CA ALA A 17 3.89 15.94 7.81
C ALA A 17 4.89 16.71 8.71
N GLY A 18 5.85 17.39 8.08
CA GLY A 18 6.92 18.12 8.75
C GLY A 18 8.12 17.25 9.17
N ARG A 19 8.05 15.92 9.04
CA ARG A 19 9.19 15.03 9.29
C ARG A 19 10.13 14.99 8.09
N THR A 20 11.40 14.75 8.34
CA THR A 20 12.40 14.58 7.28
C THR A 20 12.89 13.15 7.22
N ILE A 21 12.74 12.50 6.07
CA ILE A 21 13.29 11.19 5.79
C ILE A 21 14.75 11.37 5.35
N ASN A 22 15.66 10.70 6.04
CA ASN A 22 17.09 10.74 5.75
C ASN A 22 17.56 9.50 4.98
N SER A 23 17.01 8.34 5.35
CA SER A 23 17.33 7.07 4.71
C SER A 23 16.15 6.13 4.70
N VAL A 24 16.23 5.16 3.79
CA VAL A 24 15.18 4.17 3.56
C VAL A 24 15.76 2.77 3.66
N HIS A 25 14.92 1.83 4.05
CA HIS A 25 15.20 0.41 3.99
C HIS A 25 14.01 -0.26 3.32
N ALA A 26 14.25 -1.12 2.35
CA ALA A 26 13.21 -1.81 1.62
C ALA A 26 13.58 -3.29 1.47
N GLU A 27 12.68 -4.15 1.94
CA GLU A 27 12.68 -5.59 1.80
C GLU A 27 11.41 -6.02 1.05
N TYR A 28 11.25 -7.32 0.84
CA TYR A 28 10.15 -7.87 0.05
C TYR A 28 8.76 -7.43 0.55
N SER A 29 8.50 -7.53 1.86
CA SER A 29 7.19 -7.24 2.47
C SER A 29 7.23 -6.11 3.50
N PHE A 30 8.30 -5.31 3.48
CA PHE A 30 8.56 -4.31 4.51
C PHE A 30 9.35 -3.13 3.95
N VAL A 31 8.95 -1.92 4.32
CA VAL A 31 9.68 -0.68 4.05
C VAL A 31 9.80 0.10 5.34
N ALA A 32 10.98 0.64 5.64
CA ALA A 32 11.15 1.57 6.75
C ALA A 32 11.80 2.87 6.30
N PHE A 33 11.45 3.94 6.99
CA PHE A 33 12.09 5.24 6.90
C PHE A 33 12.79 5.55 8.20
N ARG A 34 14.04 6.01 8.10
CA ARG A 34 14.73 6.69 9.20
C ARG A 34 14.48 8.18 9.05
N LEU A 35 13.77 8.73 10.03
CA LEU A 35 13.35 10.11 10.07
C LEU A 35 14.41 10.99 10.75
N ASP A 36 14.07 12.25 10.99
CA ASP A 36 14.80 13.14 11.89
C ASP A 36 14.86 12.56 13.32
N ASN A 37 15.95 12.86 14.03
CA ASN A 37 16.24 12.33 15.37
C ASN A 37 16.39 10.80 15.46
N ASP A 38 16.66 10.13 14.33
CA ASP A 38 16.80 8.68 14.21
C ASP A 38 15.54 7.88 14.59
N ASP A 39 14.37 8.54 14.61
CA ASP A 39 13.09 7.85 14.69
C ASP A 39 12.90 6.94 13.47
N ILE A 40 12.31 5.77 13.68
CA ILE A 40 12.03 4.83 12.61
C ILE A 40 10.53 4.63 12.48
N ILE A 41 10.03 4.73 11.26
CA ILE A 41 8.66 4.33 10.91
C ILE A 41 8.74 3.19 9.90
N GLY A 42 8.07 2.08 10.20
CA GLY A 42 7.95 0.93 9.32
C GLY A 42 6.58 0.85 8.67
N PHE A 43 6.54 0.23 7.52
CA PHE A 43 5.36 -0.12 6.76
C PHE A 43 5.46 -1.59 6.36
N ALA A 44 4.40 -2.33 6.60
CA ALA A 44 4.26 -3.71 6.16
C ALA A 44 2.85 -3.91 5.63
N VAL A 45 2.65 -4.98 4.86
CA VAL A 45 1.31 -5.44 4.53
C VAL A 45 0.89 -6.55 5.49
N GLU A 46 -0.35 -6.49 5.97
CA GLU A 46 -0.91 -7.52 6.84
C GLU A 46 -2.02 -8.27 6.12
N GLU A 47 -2.17 -9.57 6.38
CA GLU A 47 -3.29 -10.35 5.88
C GLU A 47 -4.55 -10.06 6.70
N VAL A 48 -5.62 -9.66 6.02
CA VAL A 48 -6.93 -9.47 6.63
C VAL A 48 -7.98 -10.30 5.91
N SER A 49 -8.55 -11.28 6.61
CA SER A 49 -9.71 -12.02 6.10
C SER A 49 -10.97 -11.14 6.17
N VAL A 50 -11.58 -10.91 5.01
CA VAL A 50 -12.81 -10.10 4.85
C VAL A 50 -14.04 -10.92 4.51
N GLY A 51 -13.84 -12.19 4.14
CA GLY A 51 -14.88 -13.17 3.91
C GLY A 51 -14.30 -14.57 3.87
N ARG A 52 -15.15 -15.53 3.53
CA ARG A 52 -14.69 -16.91 3.30
C ARG A 52 -13.91 -16.95 1.99
N TRP A 53 -12.62 -17.31 2.05
CA TRP A 53 -11.71 -17.32 0.89
C TRP A 53 -11.53 -15.94 0.26
N PHE A 54 -11.61 -14.90 1.07
CA PHE A 54 -11.40 -13.54 0.64
C PHE A 54 -10.48 -12.87 1.65
N GLU A 55 -9.20 -12.85 1.31
CA GLU A 55 -8.13 -12.19 2.05
C GLU A 55 -7.66 -10.95 1.29
N VAL A 56 -7.43 -9.86 2.01
CA VAL A 56 -6.88 -8.61 1.45
C VAL A 56 -5.66 -8.17 2.25
N PHE A 57 -4.84 -7.33 1.64
CA PHE A 57 -3.51 -6.97 2.15
C PHE A 57 -3.34 -5.45 2.26
N PRO A 58 -3.97 -4.80 3.26
CA PRO A 58 -3.75 -3.38 3.52
C PRO A 58 -2.30 -3.09 3.89
N LEU A 59 -1.82 -1.89 3.53
CA LEU A 59 -0.62 -1.31 4.10
C LEU A 59 -0.91 -0.86 5.53
N CYS A 60 -0.05 -1.28 6.46
CA CYS A 60 -0.17 -1.05 7.89
C CYS A 60 1.13 -0.39 8.40
N LEU A 61 1.01 0.44 9.44
CA LEU A 61 2.20 0.89 10.17
C LEU A 61 2.76 -0.28 10.95
N HIS A 62 4.07 -0.40 10.92
CA HIS A 62 4.79 -1.43 11.65
C HIS A 62 5.84 -0.78 12.53
N GLU A 63 5.76 -1.00 13.84
CA GLU A 63 6.82 -0.64 14.76
C GLU A 63 7.94 -1.68 14.65
N PRO A 64 9.12 -1.31 14.13
CA PRO A 64 10.19 -2.27 14.08
C PRO A 64 10.65 -2.58 15.49
N GLY A 65 10.67 -3.87 15.85
CA GLY A 65 11.17 -4.33 17.14
C GLY A 65 12.56 -3.73 17.42
N GLY A 66 12.79 -3.30 18.67
CA GLY A 66 13.86 -2.38 19.09
C GLY A 66 15.32 -2.80 18.94
N SER A 67 15.66 -3.67 17.99
CA SER A 67 17.04 -4.05 17.68
C SER A 67 17.25 -4.60 16.26
N TYR A 68 16.35 -4.35 15.31
CA TYR A 68 16.56 -4.86 13.95
C TYR A 68 17.71 -4.10 13.26
N PRO A 69 18.77 -4.78 12.79
CA PRO A 69 19.92 -4.14 12.17
C PRO A 69 19.58 -3.79 10.70
N PHE A 70 18.82 -2.72 10.50
CA PHE A 70 18.51 -2.23 9.16
C PHE A 70 19.79 -1.87 8.40
N ILE A 71 19.90 -2.38 7.18
CA ILE A 71 20.86 -1.87 6.20
C ILE A 71 20.20 -0.70 5.50
N TRP A 72 20.56 0.52 5.90
CA TRP A 72 19.99 1.76 5.39
C TRP A 72 20.60 2.17 4.06
N ALA A 73 19.73 2.53 3.11
CA ALA A 73 20.09 3.27 1.91
C ALA A 73 19.88 4.76 2.18
N GLU A 74 20.98 5.51 2.29
CA GLU A 74 20.96 6.96 2.49
C GLU A 74 20.45 7.67 1.23
N LEU A 75 19.57 8.67 1.43
CA LEU A 75 19.09 9.49 0.33
C LEU A 75 20.18 10.46 -0.12
N SER A 76 20.23 10.75 -1.42
CA SER A 76 21.16 11.75 -1.97
C SER A 76 20.89 13.17 -1.46
N ALA A 77 19.64 13.45 -1.09
CA ALA A 77 19.20 14.64 -0.39
C ALA A 77 18.08 14.28 0.60
N PRO A 78 18.00 14.94 1.77
CA PRO A 78 16.91 14.72 2.72
C PRO A 78 15.54 15.03 2.10
N PHE A 79 14.54 14.21 2.41
CA PHE A 79 13.17 14.39 1.94
C PHE A 79 12.28 14.89 3.09
N THR A 80 11.94 16.18 3.10
CA THR A 80 10.97 16.71 4.07
C THR A 80 9.55 16.52 3.55
N VAL A 81 8.73 15.78 4.30
CA VAL A 81 7.34 15.51 3.98
C VAL A 81 6.51 16.77 4.23
N VAL A 82 5.86 17.29 3.19
CA VAL A 82 4.93 18.41 3.28
C VAL A 82 3.51 17.91 3.56
N SER A 83 3.10 16.87 2.83
CA SER A 83 1.79 16.24 2.99
C SER A 83 1.84 14.78 2.56
N SER A 84 0.75 14.06 2.82
CA SER A 84 0.58 12.69 2.36
C SER A 84 -0.81 12.46 1.78
N GLU A 85 -0.91 11.48 0.90
CA GLU A 85 -2.12 11.03 0.26
C GLU A 85 -2.24 9.52 0.43
N LEU A 86 -3.42 9.05 0.85
CA LEU A 86 -3.69 7.63 0.98
C LEU A 86 -4.10 7.05 -0.38
N LEU A 87 -3.48 5.93 -0.74
CA LEU A 87 -3.75 5.21 -1.99
C LEU A 87 -4.67 4.01 -1.70
N TRP A 88 -5.73 3.85 -2.50
CA TRP A 88 -6.83 2.92 -2.22
C TRP A 88 -7.16 2.02 -3.42
N ARG A 89 -7.32 0.73 -3.16
CA ARG A 89 -7.70 -0.26 -4.16
C ARG A 89 -9.08 -0.85 -3.83
N GLU A 90 -9.84 -1.20 -4.86
CA GLU A 90 -11.04 -2.03 -4.74
C GLU A 90 -10.67 -3.48 -5.02
N GLU A 91 -11.14 -4.38 -4.18
CA GLU A 91 -11.00 -5.82 -4.36
C GLU A 91 -12.37 -6.50 -4.24
N TRP A 92 -12.62 -7.52 -5.05
CA TRP A 92 -13.87 -8.27 -5.05
C TRP A 92 -13.67 -9.70 -5.55
N LEU A 93 -14.65 -10.55 -5.28
CA LEU A 93 -14.71 -11.91 -5.81
C LEU A 93 -15.74 -12.01 -6.95
N GLU A 94 -15.40 -12.77 -7.98
CA GLU A 94 -16.33 -13.18 -9.04
C GLU A 94 -16.42 -14.72 -9.10
N PRO A 95 -17.58 -15.30 -9.39
CA PRO A 95 -17.67 -16.73 -9.66
C PRO A 95 -16.81 -17.10 -10.87
N ALA A 96 -16.02 -18.17 -10.74
CA ALA A 96 -15.17 -18.66 -11.82
C ALA A 96 -15.28 -20.17 -11.98
N SER A 97 -15.20 -20.64 -13.23
CA SER A 97 -14.84 -22.03 -13.51
C SER A 97 -13.37 -22.26 -13.13
N ASP A 98 -13.02 -23.41 -12.57
CA ASP A 98 -11.69 -23.82 -12.02
C ASP A 98 -10.50 -23.80 -13.01
N ASN A 99 -10.36 -22.77 -13.85
CA ASN A 99 -9.35 -22.67 -14.88
C ASN A 99 -8.28 -21.67 -14.41
N ALA A 100 -7.23 -22.26 -13.84
CA ALA A 100 -6.10 -21.64 -13.16
C ALA A 100 -5.51 -20.40 -13.86
N GLY A 101 -5.38 -19.29 -13.12
CA GLY A 101 -4.64 -18.12 -13.59
C GLY A 101 -4.53 -16.88 -12.69
N PHE A 102 -4.96 -16.88 -11.43
CA PHE A 102 -5.12 -15.60 -10.69
C PHE A 102 -4.82 -15.65 -9.18
N LEU A 103 -4.68 -14.45 -8.61
CA LEU A 103 -4.20 -14.07 -7.27
C LEU A 103 -5.10 -14.60 -6.13
N GLY A 104 -4.90 -15.85 -5.72
CA GLY A 104 -5.62 -16.45 -4.60
C GLY A 104 -7.09 -16.77 -4.92
N THR A 105 -7.53 -17.97 -4.57
CA THR A 105 -8.89 -18.44 -4.84
C THR A 105 -9.38 -19.43 -3.78
N GLY A 106 -10.67 -19.36 -3.47
CA GLY A 106 -11.44 -20.46 -2.91
C GLY A 106 -12.15 -21.25 -4.02
N PRO A 107 -12.78 -22.39 -3.71
CA PRO A 107 -13.48 -23.20 -4.71
C PRO A 107 -14.56 -22.37 -5.44
N GLY A 108 -14.43 -22.21 -6.75
CA GLY A 108 -15.43 -21.55 -7.61
C GLY A 108 -15.42 -20.02 -7.64
N PHE A 109 -14.40 -19.33 -7.10
CA PHE A 109 -14.30 -17.87 -7.13
C PHE A 109 -12.89 -17.37 -7.50
N THR A 110 -12.84 -16.26 -8.24
CA THR A 110 -11.61 -15.52 -8.56
C THR A 110 -11.61 -14.18 -7.85
N GLN A 111 -10.49 -13.80 -7.25
CA GLN A 111 -10.27 -12.46 -6.71
C GLN A 111 -9.74 -11.51 -7.78
N HIS A 112 -10.36 -10.34 -7.84
CA HIS A 112 -9.99 -9.23 -8.70
C HIS A 112 -9.61 -8.03 -7.86
N ALA A 113 -8.70 -7.21 -8.38
CA ALA A 113 -8.24 -6.00 -7.73
C ALA A 113 -8.01 -4.90 -8.77
N ALA A 114 -8.51 -3.70 -8.51
CA ALA A 114 -8.30 -2.56 -9.39
C ALA A 114 -8.48 -1.21 -8.66
N ALA A 115 -7.97 -0.13 -9.24
CA ALA A 115 -7.99 1.21 -8.65
C ALA A 115 -9.43 1.78 -8.58
N LEU A 116 -9.75 2.60 -7.57
CA LEU A 116 -11.11 3.10 -7.27
C LEU A 116 -11.97 3.44 -8.52
N GLY A 117 -13.08 2.72 -8.74
CA GLY A 117 -14.03 2.99 -9.84
C GLY A 117 -14.17 1.87 -10.90
N THR A 118 -13.54 0.72 -10.67
CA THR A 118 -13.44 -0.40 -11.63
C THR A 118 -14.18 -1.67 -11.21
N ALA A 119 -14.74 -1.73 -10.00
CA ALA A 119 -15.55 -2.87 -9.61
C ALA A 119 -16.92 -2.87 -10.34
N PRO A 120 -17.46 -4.03 -10.75
CA PRO A 120 -18.79 -4.11 -11.35
C PRO A 120 -19.87 -3.59 -10.39
N ALA A 121 -20.77 -2.73 -10.87
CA ALA A 121 -21.82 -2.12 -10.06
C ALA A 121 -22.79 -3.14 -9.43
N GLU A 122 -22.87 -4.35 -9.99
CA GLU A 122 -23.74 -5.44 -9.53
C GLU A 122 -23.09 -6.31 -8.43
N ASN A 123 -21.79 -6.14 -8.15
CA ASN A 123 -21.12 -6.95 -7.14
C ASN A 123 -21.42 -6.44 -5.72
N GLY A 124 -22.07 -7.27 -4.91
CA GLY A 124 -22.42 -6.93 -3.53
C GLY A 124 -21.26 -6.97 -2.53
N ASN A 125 -20.10 -7.53 -2.91
CA ASN A 125 -18.97 -7.76 -2.01
C ASN A 125 -17.70 -7.06 -2.53
N ILE A 126 -17.74 -5.73 -2.58
CA ILE A 126 -16.60 -4.90 -2.94
C ILE A 126 -15.96 -4.36 -1.66
N VAL A 127 -14.68 -4.65 -1.48
CA VAL A 127 -13.87 -4.20 -0.35
C VAL A 127 -12.94 -3.09 -0.82
N LYS A 128 -12.90 -1.99 -0.07
CA LYS A 128 -11.93 -0.92 -0.27
C LYS A 128 -10.74 -1.14 0.66
N VAL A 129 -9.54 -1.26 0.12
CA VAL A 129 -8.32 -1.60 0.84
C VAL A 129 -7.35 -0.42 0.77
N LEU A 130 -6.80 -0.02 1.93
CA LEU A 130 -5.71 0.95 1.97
C LEU A 130 -4.44 0.30 1.41
N ALA A 131 -4.15 0.56 0.14
CA ALA A 131 -3.08 -0.13 -0.58
C ALA A 131 -1.75 0.64 -0.53
N GLY A 132 -1.74 1.90 -0.08
CA GLY A 132 -0.49 2.62 0.03
C GLY A 132 -0.60 4.03 0.58
N ILE A 133 0.55 4.69 0.62
CA ILE A 133 0.71 6.10 0.97
C ILE A 133 1.66 6.74 -0.02
N LYS A 134 1.26 7.90 -0.53
CA LYS A 134 2.12 8.81 -1.29
C LYS A 134 2.50 9.98 -0.40
N LEU A 135 3.79 10.18 -0.21
CA LEU A 135 4.34 11.34 0.46
C LEU A 135 4.74 12.38 -0.57
N ILE A 136 4.42 13.63 -0.27
CA ILE A 136 4.69 14.78 -1.13
C ILE A 136 5.67 15.66 -0.35
N GLY A 137 6.83 15.90 -0.94
CA GLY A 137 7.87 16.74 -0.38
C GLY A 137 7.90 18.13 -0.99
N LEU A 138 8.95 18.88 -0.66
CA LEU A 138 9.24 20.18 -1.29
C LEU A 138 9.54 20.01 -2.79
N GLU A 139 9.31 21.09 -3.55
CA GLU A 139 9.63 21.17 -4.99
C GLU A 139 9.02 20.05 -5.86
N GLY A 140 7.96 19.40 -5.37
CA GLY A 140 7.26 18.33 -6.09
C GLY A 140 7.91 16.95 -6.00
N ALA A 141 8.93 16.76 -5.13
CA ALA A 141 9.47 15.45 -4.83
C ALA A 141 8.40 14.52 -4.26
N GLN A 142 8.42 13.23 -4.61
CA GLN A 142 7.39 12.27 -4.21
C GLN A 142 7.99 10.94 -3.80
N PHE A 143 7.49 10.38 -2.71
CA PHE A 143 7.77 9.01 -2.28
C PHE A 143 6.46 8.24 -2.28
N VAL A 144 6.49 6.97 -2.68
CA VAL A 144 5.32 6.08 -2.54
C VAL A 144 5.75 4.79 -1.86
N VAL A 145 4.95 4.37 -0.88
CA VAL A 145 4.99 3.04 -0.30
C VAL A 145 3.63 2.40 -0.52
N CYS A 146 3.59 1.21 -1.10
CA CYS A 146 2.32 0.53 -1.35
C CYS A 146 2.45 -0.99 -1.33
N SER A 147 1.34 -1.69 -1.07
CA SER A 147 1.19 -3.08 -1.45
C SER A 147 1.36 -3.22 -2.96
N SER A 148 2.09 -4.23 -3.42
CA SER A 148 2.32 -4.43 -4.84
C SER A 148 1.03 -4.84 -5.57
N HIS A 149 0.95 -4.48 -6.85
CA HIS A 149 -0.19 -4.82 -7.69
C HIS A 149 -0.19 -6.30 -8.10
N ASN A 150 0.99 -6.87 -8.38
CA ASN A 150 1.13 -8.24 -8.89
C ASN A 150 1.35 -9.28 -7.78
N THR A 151 1.70 -8.85 -6.58
CA THR A 151 1.90 -9.70 -5.41
C THR A 151 1.51 -8.92 -4.16
N PRO A 152 0.25 -8.99 -3.72
CA PRO A 152 -0.28 -8.15 -2.64
C PRO A 152 0.50 -8.20 -1.31
N PHE A 153 1.20 -9.30 -1.04
CA PHE A 153 2.09 -9.45 0.12
C PHE A 153 3.44 -8.71 0.00
N LYS A 154 3.78 -8.23 -1.19
CA LYS A 154 5.01 -7.46 -1.44
C LYS A 154 4.73 -5.99 -1.16
N THR A 155 5.69 -5.29 -0.55
CA THR A 155 5.67 -3.82 -0.47
C THR A 155 6.60 -3.24 -1.52
N ASP A 156 6.13 -2.26 -2.29
CA ASP A 156 6.91 -1.49 -3.24
C ASP A 156 7.23 -0.11 -2.67
N LEU A 157 8.45 0.37 -2.93
CA LEU A 157 8.93 1.71 -2.62
C LEU A 157 9.40 2.37 -3.92
N ALA A 158 8.87 3.56 -4.23
CA ALA A 158 9.31 4.35 -5.37
C ALA A 158 9.59 5.79 -4.98
N MET A 159 10.60 6.36 -5.62
CA MET A 159 11.05 7.75 -5.42
C MET A 159 11.20 8.52 -6.75
N ASP A 160 11.33 7.82 -7.86
CA ASP A 160 11.36 8.42 -9.19
C ASP A 160 9.95 8.83 -9.64
N ILE A 161 9.82 10.00 -10.26
CA ILE A 161 8.51 10.56 -10.63
C ILE A 161 7.74 9.70 -11.64
N VAL A 162 8.43 9.00 -12.54
CA VAL A 162 7.80 8.12 -13.52
C VAL A 162 7.32 6.84 -12.84
N GLU A 163 8.15 6.26 -11.98
CA GLU A 163 7.81 5.07 -11.20
C GLU A 163 6.64 5.34 -10.25
N VAL A 164 6.69 6.46 -9.52
CA VAL A 164 5.60 6.96 -8.67
C VAL A 164 4.33 7.13 -9.48
N GLY A 165 4.40 7.78 -10.64
CA GLY A 165 3.25 7.98 -11.51
C GLY A 165 2.60 6.66 -11.96
N ASN A 166 3.42 5.65 -12.27
CA ASN A 166 2.94 4.32 -12.64
C ASN A 166 2.25 3.63 -11.46
N ILE A 167 2.87 3.61 -10.28
CA ILE A 167 2.31 2.99 -9.08
C ILE A 167 0.98 3.64 -8.69
N VAL A 168 0.93 4.97 -8.67
CA VAL A 168 -0.26 5.74 -8.30
C VAL A 168 -1.44 5.42 -9.23
N ARG A 169 -1.21 5.29 -10.54
CA ARG A 169 -2.28 4.90 -11.50
C ARG A 169 -2.93 3.55 -11.18
N PHE A 170 -2.20 2.61 -10.57
CA PHE A 170 -2.75 1.31 -10.17
C PHE A 170 -3.47 1.32 -8.81
N HIS A 171 -3.32 2.39 -8.02
CA HIS A 171 -3.81 2.46 -6.65
C HIS A 171 -4.69 3.68 -6.36
N THR A 172 -4.88 4.58 -7.32
CA THR A 172 -5.81 5.70 -7.25
C THR A 172 -6.24 6.01 -8.67
N CYS A 173 -7.46 5.61 -9.03
CA CYS A 173 -8.13 6.16 -10.20
C CYS A 173 -8.69 7.52 -9.79
N VAL A 174 -8.59 8.49 -10.70
CA VAL A 174 -9.11 9.87 -10.57
C VAL A 174 -10.54 9.92 -11.07
#